data_AF-A0A452FCP8-F1
#
_entry.id   AF-A0A452FCP8-F1
#
_cell.length_a   1.000
_cell.length_b   1.000
_cell.length_c   1.000
_cell.angle_alpha   90.00
_cell.angle_beta   90.00
_cell.angle_gamma   90.00
#
_symmetry.space_group_name_H-M   'P 1'
#
loop_
_entity.id
_entity.type
_entity.pdbx_description
1 polymer ?
#
loop_
_entity_poly.entity_id
_entity_poly.type
_entity_poly.pdbx_seq_one_letter_code
_entity_poly.pdbx_strand_id
1 'polypeptide(L)'
;MVHFTTEEKAAVASLWTKVNVEVVGGESLARLLIIYPWTQRFCDSFGNLCSESAIMGNPKVKAHSRKVPNSFGNASKHMDDLKGPFADLSELHCDKLHVDPENFRLLGNMILIVLATHFSKEFTPQMQAYH
;
A
#
# COMPACT_ATOMS: atom_id res chain seq x y z
N MET A 1 -10.67 9.74 -16.51
CA MET A 1 -9.84 8.55 -16.27
C MET A 1 -8.41 9.01 -16.43
N VAL A 2 -7.48 8.62 -15.57
CA VAL A 2 -6.08 9.06 -15.70
C VAL A 2 -5.48 8.33 -16.90
N HIS A 3 -4.71 9.04 -17.72
CA HIS A 3 -3.99 8.47 -18.85
C HIS A 3 -2.52 8.44 -18.52
N PHE A 4 -1.98 7.25 -18.28
CA PHE A 4 -0.54 7.04 -18.11
C PHE A 4 0.14 7.01 -19.47
N THR A 5 1.25 7.73 -19.58
CA THR A 5 2.18 7.62 -20.72
C THR A 5 2.84 6.24 -20.76
N THR A 6 3.43 5.89 -21.91
CA THR A 6 4.18 4.63 -22.05
C THR A 6 5.36 4.59 -21.07
N GLU A 7 6.01 5.74 -20.88
CA GLU A 7 7.14 5.93 -19.99
C GLU A 7 6.73 5.73 -18.53
N GLU A 8 5.61 6.30 -18.10
CA GLU A 8 5.06 6.12 -16.74
C GLU A 8 4.73 4.65 -16.46
N LYS A 9 4.05 3.98 -17.40
CA LYS A 9 3.73 2.55 -17.29
C LYS A 9 5.00 1.71 -17.15
N ALA A 10 6.00 1.96 -18.00
CA ALA A 10 7.26 1.25 -17.97
C ALA A 10 8.04 1.50 -16.65
N ALA A 11 8.04 2.73 -16.16
CA ALA A 11 8.71 3.11 -14.92
C ALA A 11 8.08 2.40 -13.71
N VAL A 12 6.75 2.44 -13.59
CA VAL A 12 6.01 1.76 -12.51
C VAL A 12 6.23 0.25 -12.57
N ALA A 13 6.11 -0.37 -13.74
CA ALA A 13 6.33 -1.80 -13.90
C ALA A 13 7.77 -2.21 -13.55
N SER A 14 8.76 -1.46 -14.02
CA SER A 14 10.18 -1.71 -13.75
C SER A 14 10.50 -1.64 -12.26
N LEU A 15 10.03 -0.59 -11.56
CA LEU A 15 10.19 -0.50 -10.11
C LEU A 15 9.50 -1.68 -9.40
N TRP A 16 8.26 -1.99 -9.79
CA TRP A 16 7.46 -3.02 -9.14
C TRP A 16 8.10 -4.41 -9.21
N THR A 17 8.82 -4.74 -10.29
CA THR A 17 9.56 -6.02 -10.39
C THR A 17 10.66 -6.19 -9.34
N LYS A 18 11.17 -5.09 -8.77
CA LYS A 18 12.22 -5.09 -7.75
C LYS A 18 11.65 -5.06 -6.33
N VAL A 19 10.35 -4.78 -6.16
CA VAL A 19 9.71 -4.64 -4.86
C VAL A 19 9.61 -6.00 -4.17
N ASN A 20 10.22 -6.13 -3.00
CA ASN A 20 9.88 -7.21 -2.09
C ASN A 20 8.54 -6.88 -1.41
N VAL A 21 7.46 -7.47 -1.93
CA VAL A 21 6.09 -7.19 -1.50
C VAL A 21 5.85 -7.47 -0.02
N GLU A 22 6.48 -8.48 0.57
CA GLU A 22 6.28 -8.81 1.98
C GLU A 22 6.92 -7.77 2.89
N VAL A 23 8.13 -7.34 2.55
CA VAL A 23 8.89 -6.33 3.30
C VAL A 23 8.22 -4.96 3.17
N VAL A 24 7.99 -4.50 1.94
CA VAL A 24 7.40 -3.18 1.69
C VAL A 24 5.99 -3.11 2.26
N GLY A 25 5.15 -4.12 1.98
CA GLY A 25 3.79 -4.16 2.52
C GLY A 25 3.77 -4.18 4.04
N GLY A 26 4.63 -5.01 4.66
CA GLY A 26 4.75 -5.13 6.12
C GLY A 26 5.12 -3.81 6.78
N GLU A 27 6.17 -3.16 6.29
CA GLU A 27 6.62 -1.87 6.82
C GLU A 27 5.60 -0.77 6.59
N SER A 28 4.96 -0.69 5.43
CA SER A 28 3.96 0.35 5.14
C SER A 28 2.73 0.22 6.04
N LEU A 29 2.20 -1.00 6.22
CA LEU A 29 1.05 -1.24 7.09
C LEU A 29 1.40 -0.99 8.56
N ALA A 30 2.57 -1.44 9.01
CA ALA A 30 2.99 -1.20 10.39
C ALA A 30 3.17 0.30 10.67
N ARG A 31 3.81 1.05 9.75
CA ARG A 31 3.97 2.50 9.87
C ARG A 31 2.62 3.23 9.89
N LEU A 32 1.63 2.80 9.10
CA LEU A 32 0.26 3.32 9.15
C LEU A 32 -0.33 3.16 10.56
N LEU A 33 -0.24 1.96 11.13
CA LEU A 33 -0.79 1.66 12.46
C LEU A 33 -0.07 2.38 13.60
N ILE A 34 1.23 2.69 13.43
CA ILE A 34 2.05 3.41 14.43
C ILE A 34 1.81 4.92 14.35
N ILE A 35 1.92 5.51 13.16
CA ILE A 35 1.87 6.96 12.94
C ILE A 35 0.44 7.49 13.00
N TYR A 36 -0.53 6.66 12.60
CA TYR A 36 -1.95 7.00 12.55
C TYR A 36 -2.74 5.99 13.39
N PRO A 37 -2.63 6.01 14.73
CA PRO A 37 -3.13 4.95 15.61
C PRO A 37 -4.65 4.76 15.55
N TRP A 38 -5.42 5.76 15.13
CA TRP A 38 -6.86 5.60 14.90
C TRP A 38 -7.19 4.55 13.84
N THR A 39 -6.26 4.23 12.94
CA THR A 39 -6.43 3.18 11.92
C THR A 39 -6.45 1.78 12.54
N GLN A 40 -5.96 1.61 13.77
CA GLN A 40 -5.97 0.32 14.46
C GLN A 40 -7.38 -0.20 14.72
N ARG A 41 -8.41 0.67 14.77
CA ARG A 41 -9.83 0.28 14.93
C ARG A 41 -10.36 -0.66 13.85
N PHE A 42 -9.70 -0.70 12.69
CA PHE A 42 -10.07 -1.61 11.59
C PHE A 42 -9.38 -2.97 11.71
N CYS A 43 -8.51 -3.12 12.71
CA CYS A 43 -7.64 -4.28 12.93
C CYS A 43 -7.89 -4.92 14.31
N ASP A 44 -9.06 -4.75 14.92
CA ASP A 44 -9.37 -5.28 16.27
C ASP A 44 -9.08 -6.79 16.39
N SER A 45 -9.32 -7.55 15.32
CA SER A 45 -9.03 -8.98 15.27
C SER A 45 -7.53 -9.33 15.29
N PHE A 46 -6.63 -8.35 15.16
CA PHE A 46 -5.18 -8.57 15.09
C PHE A 46 -4.56 -8.75 16.48
N GLY A 47 -5.29 -8.45 17.56
CA GLY A 47 -4.81 -8.60 18.93
C GLY A 47 -3.99 -7.39 19.37
N ASN A 48 -2.86 -7.62 20.04
CA ASN A 48 -2.07 -6.54 20.62
C ASN A 48 -1.41 -5.66 19.54
N LEU A 49 -1.78 -4.37 19.51
CA LEU A 49 -1.22 -3.31 18.68
C LEU A 49 -0.78 -2.09 19.52
N CYS A 50 -0.59 -2.26 20.83
CA CYS A 50 -0.39 -1.14 21.77
C CYS A 50 1.00 -0.50 21.73
N SER A 51 1.98 -1.09 21.04
CA SER A 51 3.33 -0.56 20.89
C SER A 51 3.88 -0.85 19.50
N GLU A 52 4.90 -0.09 19.08
CA GLU A 52 5.63 -0.34 17.83
C GLU A 52 6.14 -1.78 17.74
N SER A 53 6.77 -2.28 18.81
CA SER A 53 7.27 -3.66 18.84
C SER A 53 6.15 -4.70 18.71
N ALA A 54 4.99 -4.45 19.33
CA ALA A 54 3.82 -5.31 19.21
C ALA A 54 3.30 -5.31 17.76
N ILE A 55 3.18 -4.14 17.12
CA ILE A 55 2.70 -3.99 15.74
C ILE A 55 3.67 -4.67 14.76
N MET A 56 4.97 -4.35 14.83
CA MET A 56 6.00 -4.88 13.93
C MET A 56 6.18 -6.40 14.09
N GLY A 57 5.99 -6.91 15.31
CA GLY A 57 6.04 -8.34 15.62
C GLY A 57 4.75 -9.11 15.30
N ASN A 58 3.64 -8.43 15.02
CA ASN A 58 2.33 -9.07 14.95
C ASN A 58 2.18 -9.97 13.70
N PRO A 59 1.91 -11.28 13.86
CA PRO A 59 1.80 -12.19 12.73
C PRO A 59 0.57 -11.90 11.84
N LYS A 60 -0.51 -11.36 12.40
CA LYS A 60 -1.70 -10.97 11.63
C LYS A 60 -1.47 -9.70 10.82
N VAL A 61 -0.72 -8.73 11.36
CA VAL A 61 -0.26 -7.56 10.58
C VAL A 61 0.59 -8.04 9.40
N LYS A 62 1.59 -8.89 9.64
CA LYS A 62 2.44 -9.47 8.57
C LYS A 62 1.66 -10.30 7.55
N ALA A 63 0.62 -11.02 7.98
CA ALA A 63 -0.21 -11.79 7.06
C ALA A 63 -1.11 -10.89 6.21
N HIS A 64 -1.70 -9.86 6.81
CA HIS A 64 -2.55 -8.90 6.11
C HIS A 64 -1.76 -8.02 5.17
N SER A 65 -0.52 -7.67 5.53
CA SER A 65 0.36 -6.81 4.76
C SER A 65 0.71 -7.34 3.38
N ARG A 66 0.50 -8.64 3.10
CA ARG A 66 0.63 -9.22 1.76
C ARG A 66 -0.54 -8.87 0.83
N LYS A 67 -1.72 -8.60 1.37
CA LYS A 67 -2.93 -8.34 0.56
C LYS A 67 -2.82 -7.02 -0.20
N VAL A 68 -2.32 -5.98 0.47
CA VAL A 68 -2.15 -4.63 -0.09
C VAL A 68 -1.23 -4.62 -1.33
N PRO A 69 0.04 -5.05 -1.27
CA PRO A 69 0.92 -5.08 -2.43
C PRO A 69 0.47 -6.07 -3.51
N ASN A 70 -0.17 -7.19 -3.16
CA ASN A 70 -0.73 -8.08 -4.18
C ASN A 70 -1.81 -7.37 -5.03
N SER A 71 -2.64 -6.53 -4.42
CA SER A 71 -3.62 -5.73 -5.17
C SER A 71 -2.95 -4.70 -6.10
N PHE A 72 -1.87 -4.06 -5.66
CA PHE A 72 -1.07 -3.17 -6.51
C PHE A 72 -0.38 -3.91 -7.66
N GLY A 73 0.15 -5.12 -7.41
CA GLY A 73 0.73 -5.96 -8.45
C GLY A 73 -0.28 -6.46 -9.48
N ASN A 74 -1.56 -6.54 -9.11
CA ASN A 74 -2.64 -6.76 -10.08
C ASN A 74 -2.91 -5.49 -10.87
N ALA A 75 -3.07 -4.35 -10.18
CA ALA A 75 -3.35 -3.05 -10.79
C ALA A 75 -2.27 -2.60 -11.79
N SER A 76 -0.99 -2.88 -11.53
CA SER A 76 0.11 -2.56 -12.46
C SER A 76 0.04 -3.29 -13.80
N LYS A 77 -0.75 -4.37 -13.90
CA LYS A 77 -1.04 -5.08 -15.17
C LYS A 77 -2.23 -4.50 -15.92
N HIS A 78 -2.97 -3.59 -15.29
CA HIS A 78 -4.22 -3.01 -15.78
C HIS A 78 -4.17 -1.47 -15.74
N MET A 79 -3.02 -0.86 -16.02
CA MET A 79 -2.84 0.60 -15.87
C MET A 79 -3.75 1.44 -16.79
N ASP A 80 -4.33 0.86 -17.83
CA ASP A 80 -5.35 1.51 -18.67
C ASP A 80 -6.76 1.51 -18.04
N ASP A 81 -7.03 0.58 -17.13
CA ASP A 81 -8.27 0.50 -16.36
C ASP A 81 -8.01 0.03 -14.93
N LEU A 82 -7.74 0.99 -14.05
CA LEU A 82 -7.58 0.72 -12.62
C LEU A 82 -8.91 0.50 -11.90
N LYS A 83 -10.06 0.90 -12.49
CA LYS A 83 -11.36 0.77 -11.81
C LYS A 83 -11.78 -0.69 -11.69
N GLY A 84 -11.65 -1.46 -12.78
CA GLY A 84 -12.01 -2.88 -12.80
C GLY A 84 -11.30 -3.68 -11.68
N PRO A 85 -9.95 -3.68 -11.63
CA PRO A 85 -9.17 -4.42 -10.62
C PRO A 85 -9.45 -4.04 -9.16
N PHE A 86 -9.93 -2.82 -8.91
CA PHE A 86 -10.20 -2.33 -7.55
C PHE A 86 -11.70 -2.31 -7.19
N ALA A 87 -12.62 -2.66 -8.10
CA ALA A 87 -14.05 -2.56 -7.85
C ALA A 87 -14.51 -3.36 -6.62
N ASP A 88 -14.18 -4.66 -6.57
CA ASP A 88 -14.54 -5.54 -5.44
C ASP A 88 -13.87 -5.09 -4.13
N LEU A 89 -12.64 -4.59 -4.21
CA LEU A 89 -11.94 -4.05 -3.04
C LEU A 89 -12.59 -2.76 -2.55
N SER A 90 -13.05 -1.89 -3.45
CA SER A 90 -13.76 -0.66 -3.10
C SER A 90 -15.08 -0.97 -2.40
N GLU A 91 -15.88 -1.90 -2.93
CA GLU A 91 -17.13 -2.34 -2.31
C GLU A 91 -16.86 -2.94 -0.91
N LEU A 92 -15.88 -3.84 -0.80
CA LEU A 92 -15.50 -4.44 0.48
C LEU A 92 -15.14 -3.37 1.53
N HIS A 93 -14.30 -2.39 1.15
CA HIS A 93 -13.86 -1.39 2.11
C HIS A 93 -14.93 -0.36 2.45
N CYS A 94 -15.81 -0.02 1.50
CA CYS A 94 -16.90 0.93 1.69
C CYS A 94 -18.06 0.30 2.49
N ASP A 95 -18.58 -0.82 1.99
CA ASP A 95 -19.90 -1.32 2.39
C ASP A 95 -19.82 -2.31 3.56
N LYS A 96 -18.67 -2.97 3.75
CA LYS A 96 -18.49 -3.99 4.80
C LYS A 96 -17.54 -3.57 5.89
N LEU A 97 -16.41 -2.95 5.52
CA LEU A 97 -15.39 -2.54 6.49
C LEU A 97 -15.55 -1.08 6.95
N HIS A 98 -16.35 -0.29 6.23
CA HIS A 98 -16.60 1.13 6.52
C HIS A 98 -15.31 1.93 6.76
N VAL A 99 -14.29 1.66 5.95
CA VAL A 99 -13.00 2.34 6.01
C VAL A 99 -13.16 3.72 5.40
N ASP A 100 -12.84 4.75 6.18
CA ASP A 100 -12.79 6.13 5.68
C ASP A 100 -11.79 6.21 4.52
N PRO A 101 -12.19 6.69 3.32
CA PRO A 101 -11.33 6.79 2.16
C PRO A 101 -10.01 7.55 2.39
N GLU A 102 -9.99 8.48 3.34
CA GLU A 102 -8.79 9.23 3.70
C GLU A 102 -7.64 8.31 4.16
N ASN A 103 -7.96 7.14 4.75
CA ASN A 103 -6.94 6.19 5.18
C ASN A 103 -6.17 5.55 4.00
N PHE A 104 -6.76 5.49 2.79
CA PHE A 104 -6.02 5.03 1.60
C PHE A 104 -4.95 6.03 1.19
N ARG A 105 -5.22 7.34 1.33
CA ARG A 105 -4.23 8.39 1.09
C ARG A 105 -3.08 8.29 2.07
N LEU A 106 -3.38 8.05 3.36
CA LEU A 106 -2.36 7.85 4.39
C LEU A 106 -1.50 6.60 4.12
N LEU A 107 -2.14 5.48 3.74
CA LEU A 107 -1.43 4.26 3.35
C LEU A 107 -0.55 4.49 2.12
N GLY A 108 -1.04 5.20 1.10
CA GLY A 108 -0.27 5.59 -0.08
C GLY A 108 1.00 6.36 0.29
N ASN A 109 0.90 7.33 1.19
CA ASN A 109 2.08 8.06 1.69
C ASN A 109 3.08 7.14 2.40
N MET A 110 2.60 6.19 3.21
CA MET A 110 3.48 5.23 3.90
C MET A 110 4.19 4.31 2.89
N ILE A 111 3.52 3.92 1.81
CA ILE A 111 4.13 3.14 0.72
C ILE A 111 5.24 3.94 0.03
N LEU A 112 4.98 5.20 -0.33
CA LEU A 112 5.98 6.06 -0.96
C LEU A 112 7.22 6.26 -0.07
N ILE A 113 7.03 6.48 1.23
CA ILE A 113 8.14 6.62 2.20
C ILE A 113 8.97 5.34 2.30
N VAL A 114 8.30 4.18 2.36
CA VAL A 114 8.99 2.89 2.41
C VAL A 114 9.74 2.62 1.10
N LEU A 115 9.13 2.83 -0.06
CA LEU A 115 9.80 2.72 -1.35
C LEU A 115 11.02 3.63 -1.44
N ALA A 116 10.91 4.90 -1.03
CA ALA A 116 12.04 5.82 -0.98
C ALA A 116 13.18 5.31 -0.07
N THR A 117 12.84 4.69 1.06
CA THR A 117 13.83 4.11 1.99
C THR A 117 14.58 2.93 1.35
N HIS A 118 13.86 2.02 0.69
CA HIS A 118 14.45 0.80 0.11
C HIS A 118 15.20 1.03 -1.21
N PHE A 119 14.71 1.96 -2.04
CA PHE A 119 15.26 2.19 -3.38
C PHE A 119 16.17 3.42 -3.46
N SER A 120 16.14 4.32 -2.47
CA SER A 120 17.06 5.45 -2.31
C SER A 120 17.33 6.19 -3.64
N LYS A 121 18.49 5.97 -4.28
CA LYS A 121 18.90 6.64 -5.52
C LYS A 121 18.04 6.28 -6.73
N GLU A 122 17.37 5.14 -6.72
CA GLU A 122 16.49 4.69 -7.81
C GLU A 122 15.08 5.31 -7.71
N PHE A 123 14.67 5.75 -6.52
CA PHE A 123 13.38 6.42 -6.31
C PHE A 123 13.55 7.94 -6.40
N THR A 124 13.83 8.41 -7.62
CA THR A 124 14.06 9.84 -7.90
C THR A 124 12.79 10.67 -7.73
N PRO A 125 12.89 12.01 -7.57
CA PRO A 125 11.71 12.87 -7.56
C PRO A 125 10.81 12.71 -8.79
N GLN A 126 11.42 12.46 -9.96
CA GLN A 126 10.68 12.17 -11.20
C GLN A 126 9.92 10.86 -11.09
N MET A 127 10.55 9.80 -10.59
CA MET A 127 9.91 8.50 -10.36
C MET A 127 8.74 8.61 -9.38
N GLN A 128 8.90 9.40 -8.32
CA GLN A 128 7.87 9.62 -7.31
C GLN A 128 6.67 10.44 -7.83
N ALA A 129 6.91 11.36 -8.76
CA ALA A 129 5.91 12.31 -9.23
C ALA A 129 5.16 11.89 -10.50
N TYR A 130 5.45 10.70 -11.06
CA TYR A 130 4.69 10.14 -12.18
C TYR A 130 3.20 10.05 -11.83
N HIS A 131 2.34 10.44 -12.79
CA HIS A 131 0.89 10.52 -12.62
C HIS A 131 0.24 9.14 -12.63
#